data_AF-A0A937F7A3-F1
#
_entry.id   AF-A0A937F7A3-F1
#
_cell.length_a   1.000
_cell.length_b   1.000
_cell.length_c   1.000
_cell.angle_alpha   90.00
_cell.angle_beta   90.00
_cell.angle_gamma   90.00
#
_symmetry.space_group_name_H-M   'P 1'
#
loop_
_entity.id
_entity.type
_entity.pdbx_description
1 polymer ?
#
loop_
_entity_poly.entity_id
_entity_poly.type
_entity_poly.pdbx_seq_one_letter_code
_entity_poly.pdbx_strand_id
1 'polypeptide(L)'
;MRLPSLFKTPKYQRFNVTPRYYDPVKEEIDARTAHIRSIIDADQGELDEKDFPKSRIAGSFTTRKPTRKNVNMTQPVIILLLTAGLVGYWFYGNIALYIFLLVSSVLLYLKVKRII
;
A
#
# COMPACT_ATOMS: atom_id res chain seq x y z
N MET A 1 1.63 5.44 -13.98
CA MET A 1 0.37 4.65 -13.99
C MET A 1 0.66 3.34 -14.69
N ARG A 2 0.30 2.19 -14.12
CA ARG A 2 0.49 0.87 -14.78
C ARG A 2 -0.75 0.57 -15.61
N LEU A 3 -0.62 0.59 -16.94
CA LEU A 3 -1.65 0.07 -17.83
C LEU A 3 -1.81 -1.44 -17.59
N PRO A 4 -3.04 -1.98 -17.53
CA PRO A 4 -3.25 -3.41 -17.40
C PRO A 4 -2.75 -4.11 -18.68
N SER A 5 -1.69 -4.90 -18.56
CA SER A 5 -1.17 -5.72 -19.67
C SER A 5 -2.12 -6.89 -19.93
N LEU A 6 -2.67 -6.95 -21.15
CA LEU A 6 -3.46 -8.10 -21.65
C LEU A 6 -2.61 -9.36 -21.87
N PHE A 7 -1.28 -9.21 -21.90
CA PHE A 7 -0.35 -10.33 -22.12
C PHE A 7 0.35 -10.70 -20.82
N LYS A 8 0.40 -12.01 -20.52
CA LYS A 8 1.12 -12.58 -19.38
C LYS A 8 2.62 -12.46 -19.65
N THR A 9 3.26 -11.46 -19.05
CA THR A 9 4.72 -11.34 -19.12
C THR A 9 5.37 -12.51 -18.38
N PRO A 10 6.32 -13.24 -19.01
CA PRO A 10 7.04 -14.30 -18.34
C PRO A 10 7.82 -13.71 -17.16
N LYS A 11 7.57 -14.25 -15.96
CA LYS A 11 8.36 -13.92 -14.77
C LYS A 11 9.55 -14.84 -14.72
N TYR A 12 10.73 -14.30 -14.40
CA TYR A 12 11.92 -15.10 -14.14
C TYR A 12 11.66 -16.10 -13.01
N GLN A 13 12.24 -17.29 -13.12
CA GLN A 13 12.21 -18.31 -12.08
C GLN A 13 12.95 -17.79 -10.86
N ARG A 14 12.27 -17.73 -9.70
CA ARG A 14 12.87 -17.36 -8.43
C ARG A 14 13.23 -18.62 -7.67
N PHE A 15 14.51 -18.82 -7.41
CA PHE A 15 14.95 -19.87 -6.50
C PHE A 15 14.58 -19.48 -5.07
N ASN A 16 13.70 -20.26 -4.44
CA ASN A 16 13.37 -20.08 -3.03
C ASN A 16 14.39 -20.84 -2.17
N VAL A 17 15.61 -20.33 -2.10
CA VAL A 17 16.64 -20.89 -1.21
C VAL A 17 16.37 -20.35 0.19
N THR A 18 15.77 -21.18 1.04
CA THR A 18 15.61 -20.86 2.46
C THR A 18 16.79 -21.45 3.22
N PRO A 19 17.58 -20.65 3.96
CA PRO A 19 18.65 -21.19 4.79
C PRO A 19 18.03 -22.04 5.92
N ARG A 20 18.53 -23.26 6.13
CA ARG A 20 18.03 -24.15 7.20
C ARG A 20 18.23 -23.59 8.61
N TYR A 21 19.22 -22.73 8.80
CA TYR A 21 19.61 -22.17 10.09
C TYR A 21 19.19 -20.71 10.30
N TYR A 22 18.31 -20.18 9.44
CA TYR A 22 17.82 -18.82 9.58
C TYR A 22 16.64 -18.78 10.55
N ASP A 23 16.86 -18.18 11.71
CA ASP A 23 15.78 -17.77 12.60
C ASP A 23 15.54 -16.26 12.40
N PRO A 24 14.39 -15.85 11.82
CA PRO A 24 14.11 -14.45 11.55
C PRO A 24 14.13 -13.59 12.80
N VAL A 25 13.74 -14.14 13.95
CA VAL A 25 13.67 -13.39 15.21
C VAL A 25 15.07 -13.14 15.73
N LYS A 26 15.94 -14.17 15.70
CA LYS A 26 17.34 -14.04 16.13
C LYS A 26 18.09 -13.01 15.28
N GLU A 27 17.93 -13.07 13.96
CA GLU A 27 18.60 -12.15 13.03
C GLU A 27 18.12 -10.71 13.18
N GLU A 28 16.82 -10.49 13.43
CA GLU A 28 16.31 -9.15 13.75
C GLU A 28 16.88 -8.63 15.08
N ILE A 29 17.01 -9.49 16.10
CA ILE A 29 17.59 -9.12 17.38
C ILE A 29 19.08 -8.80 17.22
N ASP A 30 19.85 -9.68 16.58
CA ASP A 30 21.29 -9.50 16.38
C ASP A 30 21.58 -8.23 15.56
N ALA A 31 20.81 -7.96 14.50
CA ALA A 31 20.92 -6.73 13.71
C ALA A 31 20.61 -5.47 14.54
N ARG A 32 19.56 -5.51 15.38
CA ARG A 32 19.22 -4.39 16.27
C ARG A 32 20.29 -4.17 17.34
N THR A 33 20.79 -5.24 17.95
CA THR A 33 21.82 -5.16 18.98
C THR A 33 23.14 -4.67 18.40
N ALA A 34 23.54 -5.14 17.21
CA ALA A 34 24.72 -4.63 16.51
C ALA A 34 24.60 -3.13 16.20
N HIS A 35 23.42 -2.68 15.77
CA HIS A 35 23.16 -1.26 15.53
C HIS A 35 23.23 -0.44 16.83
N ILE A 36 22.62 -0.90 17.91
CA ILE A 36 22.67 -0.20 19.21
C ILE A 36 24.12 -0.15 19.74
N ARG A 37 24.88 -1.25 19.66
CA ARG A 37 26.29 -1.29 20.04
C ARG A 37 27.10 -0.27 19.26
N SER A 38 26.95 -0.23 17.93
CA SER A 38 27.64 0.78 17.11
C SER A 38 27.32 2.21 17.57
N ILE A 39 26.07 2.53 17.92
CA ILE A 39 25.72 3.87 18.41
C ILE A 39 26.41 4.18 19.74
N ILE A 40 26.49 3.21 20.66
CA ILE A 40 27.14 3.38 21.97
C ILE A 40 28.64 3.58 21.79
N ASP A 41 29.29 2.78 20.94
CA ASP A 41 30.73 2.87 20.67
C ASP A 41 31.09 4.21 19.98
N ALA A 42 30.17 4.76 19.18
CA ALA A 42 30.25 6.13 18.64
C ALA A 42 30.30 7.20 19.72
N ASP A 43 29.36 7.09 20.66
CA ASP A 43 29.11 8.09 21.69
C ASP A 43 30.23 8.09 22.74
N GLN A 44 30.89 6.93 22.90
CA GLN A 44 32.08 6.76 23.75
C GLN A 44 33.39 7.23 23.09
N GLY A 45 33.36 7.67 21.82
CA GLY A 45 34.49 8.30 21.15
C GLY A 45 35.57 7.32 20.62
N GLU A 46 35.27 6.02 20.52
CA GLU A 46 36.20 5.01 19.99
C GLU A 46 36.17 4.90 18.45
N LEU A 47 35.18 5.51 17.79
CA LEU A 47 35.00 5.44 16.34
C LEU A 47 35.11 6.82 15.70
N ASP A 48 35.95 6.92 14.67
CA ASP A 48 36.16 8.12 13.87
C ASP A 48 34.82 8.57 13.25
N GLU A 49 34.43 9.83 13.48
CA GLU A 49 33.09 10.41 13.17
C GLU A 49 32.68 10.27 11.69
N LYS A 50 33.64 9.93 10.83
CA LYS A 50 33.49 9.81 9.37
C LYS A 50 32.75 8.55 8.90
N ASP A 51 32.69 7.47 9.69
CA ASP A 51 32.01 6.22 9.29
C ASP A 51 30.55 6.10 9.78
N PHE A 52 30.14 6.92 10.76
CA PHE A 52 28.77 6.99 11.27
C PHE A 52 27.67 7.31 10.27
N PRO A 53 27.84 8.27 9.34
CA PRO A 53 26.74 8.67 8.47
C PRO A 53 26.44 7.65 7.36
N LYS A 54 27.41 6.80 6.97
CA LYS A 54 27.22 5.84 5.86
C LYS A 54 26.30 4.67 6.22
N SER A 55 26.38 4.16 7.45
CA SER A 55 25.57 3.02 7.90
C SER A 55 24.08 3.35 8.03
N ARG A 56 23.75 4.56 8.52
CA ARG A 56 22.36 5.04 8.66
C ARG A 56 21.66 5.21 7.31
N ILE A 57 22.39 5.64 6.29
CA ILE A 57 21.86 5.88 4.95
C ILE A 57 21.55 4.55 4.25
N ALA A 58 22.41 3.53 4.37
CA ALA A 58 22.24 2.24 3.72
C ALA A 58 20.98 1.47 4.19
N GLY A 59 20.63 1.54 5.48
CA GLY A 59 19.44 0.88 6.03
C GLY A 59 18.11 1.52 5.59
N SER A 60 18.12 2.80 5.20
CA SER A 60 16.91 3.52 4.74
C SER A 60 16.41 3.04 3.36
N PHE A 61 17.27 2.40 2.57
CA PHE A 61 16.95 1.95 1.22
C PHE A 61 16.37 0.52 1.17
N THR A 62 16.56 -0.30 2.21
CA THR A 62 16.15 -1.72 2.19
C THR A 62 14.69 -1.94 2.58
N THR A 63 14.06 -0.98 3.28
CA THR A 63 12.73 -1.18 3.90
C THR A 63 11.62 -0.34 3.26
N ARG A 64 11.62 -0.18 1.93
CA ARG A 64 10.39 0.24 1.24
C ARG A 64 9.45 -0.95 1.11
N LYS A 65 8.79 -1.34 2.21
CA LYS A 65 7.58 -2.17 2.10
C LYS A 65 6.61 -1.38 1.22
N PRO A 66 6.18 -1.90 0.05
CA PRO A 66 5.19 -1.21 -0.74
C PRO A 66 3.94 -1.13 0.13
N THR A 67 3.61 0.07 0.59
CA THR A 67 2.30 0.35 1.15
C THR A 67 1.31 0.03 0.04
N ARG A 68 0.72 -1.18 0.09
CA ARG A 68 -0.40 -1.53 -0.76
C ARG A 68 -1.51 -0.58 -0.33
N LYS A 69 -1.62 0.54 -1.05
CA LYS A 69 -2.78 1.41 -0.98
C LYS A 69 -3.94 0.54 -1.45
N ASN A 70 -4.65 -0.04 -0.51
CA ASN A 70 -5.91 -0.73 -0.79
C ASN A 70 -6.82 0.32 -1.39
N VAL A 71 -6.97 0.28 -2.72
CA VAL A 71 -7.92 1.13 -3.41
C VAL A 71 -9.28 0.65 -2.97
N ASN A 72 -9.94 1.44 -2.13
CA ASN A 72 -11.29 1.14 -1.69
C ASN A 72 -12.18 1.09 -2.93
N MET A 73 -12.65 -0.11 -3.29
CA MET A 73 -13.46 -0.36 -4.49
C MET A 73 -14.76 0.45 -4.50
N THR A 74 -15.15 1.01 -3.36
CA THR A 74 -16.28 1.93 -3.20
C THR A 74 -16.06 3.29 -3.87
N GLN A 75 -14.81 3.76 -3.96
CA GLN A 75 -14.48 5.07 -4.51
C GLN A 75 -14.82 5.21 -6.01
N PRO A 76 -14.47 4.27 -6.91
CA PRO A 76 -14.89 4.35 -8.31
C PRO A 76 -16.40 4.22 -8.47
N VAL A 77 -17.09 3.43 -7.64
CA VAL A 77 -18.56 3.26 -7.71
C VAL A 77 -19.28 4.58 -7.39
N ILE A 78 -18.83 5.30 -6.36
CA ILE A 78 -19.39 6.61 -5.98
C ILE A 78 -19.16 7.63 -7.10
N ILE A 79 -17.96 7.63 -7.69
CA ILE A 79 -17.63 8.54 -8.80
C ILE A 79 -18.55 8.27 -10.00
N LEU A 80 -18.67 7.01 -10.42
CA LEU A 80 -19.53 6.60 -11.54
C LEU A 80 -20.99 7.01 -11.29
N LEU A 81 -21.50 6.78 -10.08
CA LEU A 81 -22.85 7.13 -9.70
C LEU A 81 -23.08 8.64 -9.81
N LEU A 82 -22.19 9.46 -9.24
CA LEU A 82 -22.28 10.92 -9.33
C LEU A 82 -22.19 11.44 -10.77
N THR A 83 -21.31 10.86 -11.59
CA THR A 83 -21.20 11.27 -13.01
C THR A 83 -22.45 10.89 -13.79
N ALA A 84 -22.99 9.69 -13.60
CA ALA A 84 -24.23 9.26 -14.22
C ALA A 84 -25.42 10.13 -13.80
N GLY A 85 -25.48 10.54 -12.54
CA GLY A 85 -26.51 11.48 -12.04
C GLY A 85 -26.44 12.85 -12.71
N LEU A 86 -25.24 13.42 -12.83
CA LEU A 86 -25.01 14.71 -13.50
C LEU A 86 -25.38 14.68 -14.99
N VAL A 87 -24.91 13.65 -15.70
CA VAL A 87 -25.24 13.47 -17.12
C VAL A 87 -26.73 13.21 -17.30
N GLY A 88 -27.31 12.35 -16.47
CA GLY A 88 -28.75 12.06 -16.50
C GLY A 88 -29.60 13.31 -16.27
N TYR A 89 -29.21 14.17 -15.32
CA TYR A 89 -29.89 15.44 -15.07
C TYR A 89 -29.85 16.37 -16.29
N TRP A 90 -28.70 16.43 -16.98
CA TRP A 90 -28.55 17.30 -18.14
C TRP A 90 -29.47 16.91 -19.30
N PHE A 91 -29.73 15.61 -19.50
CA PHE A 91 -30.61 15.11 -20.57
C PHE A 91 -32.09 14.99 -20.19
N TYR A 92 -32.39 14.55 -18.97
CA TYR A 92 -33.76 14.17 -18.56
C TYR A 92 -34.34 15.06 -17.45
N GLY A 93 -33.60 16.08 -17.00
CA GLY A 93 -34.04 17.03 -15.99
C GLY A 93 -34.45 16.37 -14.68
N ASN A 94 -35.62 16.72 -14.16
CA ASN A 94 -36.10 16.28 -12.84
C ASN A 94 -36.35 14.77 -12.74
N ILE A 95 -36.68 14.10 -13.85
CA ILE A 95 -36.91 12.64 -13.86
C ILE A 95 -35.64 11.88 -13.48
N ALA A 96 -34.48 12.36 -13.92
CA ALA A 96 -33.20 11.77 -13.54
C ALA A 96 -32.90 11.93 -12.04
N LEU A 97 -33.36 13.01 -11.39
CA LEU A 97 -33.18 13.18 -9.95
C LEU A 97 -33.94 12.13 -9.15
N TYR A 98 -35.19 11.83 -9.54
CA TYR A 98 -35.99 10.79 -8.88
C TYR A 98 -35.38 9.39 -9.04
N ILE A 99 -34.92 9.06 -10.26
CA ILE A 99 -34.25 7.78 -10.53
C ILE A 99 -32.94 7.68 -9.74
N PHE A 100 -32.14 8.74 -9.74
CA PHE A 100 -30.88 8.81 -9.01
C PHE A 100 -31.07 8.63 -7.50
N LEU A 101 -32.09 9.28 -6.93
CA LEU A 101 -32.41 9.18 -5.51
C LEU A 101 -32.85 7.76 -5.13
N LEU A 102 -33.67 7.12 -5.97
CA LEU A 102 -34.08 5.72 -5.78
C LEU A 102 -32.87 4.78 -5.81
N VAL A 103 -32.02 4.87 -6.84
CA VAL A 103 -30.82 4.03 -6.99
C VAL A 103 -29.83 4.24 -5.84
N SER A 104 -29.59 5.48 -5.44
CA SER A 104 -28.72 5.82 -4.31
C SER A 104 -29.23 5.23 -2.99
N SER A 105 -30.53 5.34 -2.73
CA SER A 105 -31.18 4.80 -1.53
C SER A 105 -31.08 3.26 -1.47
N VAL A 106 -31.31 2.56 -2.58
CA VAL A 106 -31.18 1.10 -2.67
C VAL A 106 -29.73 0.66 -2.45
N LEU A 107 -28.75 1.34 -3.06
CA LEU A 107 -27.33 1.01 -2.88
C LEU A 107 -26.87 1.23 -1.43
N LEU A 108 -27.34 2.29 -0.78
CA LEU A 108 -27.07 2.52 0.65
C LEU A 108 -27.70 1.43 1.52
N TYR A 109 -28.94 1.02 1.23
CA TYR A 109 -29.60 -0.08 1.94
C TYR A 109 -28.82 -1.40 1.82
N LEU A 110 -28.38 -1.76 0.61
CA LEU A 110 -27.60 -2.98 0.37
C LEU A 110 -26.24 -2.96 1.08
N LYS A 111 -25.57 -1.79 1.10
CA LYS A 111 -24.33 -1.58 1.85
C LYS A 111 -24.52 -1.68 3.36
N VAL A 112 -25.58 -1.08 3.91
CA VAL A 112 -25.91 -1.18 5.35
C VAL A 112 -26.19 -2.62 5.75
N LYS A 113 -26.85 -3.39 4.88
CA LYS A 113 -27.10 -4.82 5.07
C LYS A 113 -25.86 -5.71 4.90
N ARG A 114 -24.67 -5.14 4.61
CA ARG A 114 -23.39 -5.83 4.35
C ARG A 114 -23.47 -6.93 3.29
N ILE A 115 -24.38 -6.79 2.33
CA ILE A 115 -24.44 -7.70 1.17
C ILE A 115 -23.38 -7.31 0.12
N ILE A 116 -22.92 -6.06 0.17
CA ILE A 116 -21.83 -5.44 -0.60
C ILE A 116 -20.97 -4.64 0.38
#